data_AF-A0A226N3H6-F1
#
_entry.id   AF-A0A226N3H6-F1
#
_cell.length_a   1.000
_cell.length_b   1.000
_cell.length_c   1.000
_cell.angle_alpha   90.00
_cell.angle_beta   90.00
_cell.angle_gamma   90.00
#
_symmetry.space_group_name_H-M   'P 1'
#
loop_
_entity.id
_entity.type
_entity.pdbx_description
1 polymer ?
#
loop_
_entity_poly.entity_id
_entity_poly.type
_entity_poly.pdbx_seq_one_letter_code
_entity_poly.pdbx_strand_id
1 'polypeptide(L)'
;KISFSGGINCRKPCLFQVVYILEKKHSRAATGFIKLLADKNSELFKKCAMFSPVDHRVPRAYVSLADCPSDFVARPEDYSNMLFICRIVDWKEDSNFASGQLAKSLGQAGEIEPETEGILTEYGVDFSDFSPEALECLPQSLPWVISPGEMAKRRDLR
;
A
#
# COMPACT_ATOMS: atom_id res chain seq x y z
N LYS A 1 11.56 16.16 -21.36
CA LYS A 1 11.67 17.50 -22.00
C LYS A 1 10.59 17.59 -23.06
N ILE A 2 9.54 18.37 -22.83
CA ILE A 2 8.52 18.65 -23.85
C ILE A 2 8.74 20.12 -24.25
N SER A 3 9.08 20.36 -25.51
CA SER A 3 9.25 21.70 -26.07
C SER A 3 7.95 22.11 -26.74
N PHE A 4 7.38 23.27 -26.37
CA PHE A 4 6.25 23.87 -27.06
C PHE A 4 6.73 25.13 -27.79
N SER A 5 6.54 25.17 -29.11
CA SER A 5 6.59 26.39 -29.91
C SER A 5 5.16 26.75 -30.34
N GLY A 6 4.80 28.02 -30.18
CA GLY A 6 3.54 28.56 -30.68
C GLY A 6 2.68 29.19 -29.59
N GLY A 7 2.71 30.52 -29.52
CA GLY A 7 1.77 31.29 -28.73
C GLY A 7 0.38 31.21 -29.35
N ILE A 8 -0.55 30.58 -28.64
CA ILE A 8 -1.99 30.76 -28.84
C ILE A 8 -2.60 30.95 -27.46
N ASN A 9 -3.14 32.15 -27.25
CA ASN A 9 -3.82 32.55 -26.02
C ASN A 9 -5.20 31.86 -25.97
N CYS A 10 -5.22 30.55 -25.70
CA CYS A 10 -6.44 29.74 -25.60
C CYS A 10 -6.83 29.56 -24.12
N ARG A 11 -7.80 30.35 -23.63
CA ARG A 11 -8.46 30.13 -22.33
C ARG A 11 -9.48 28.97 -22.34
N LYS A 12 -9.28 27.94 -23.17
CA LYS A 12 -10.15 26.75 -23.21
C LYS A 12 -9.43 25.58 -22.53
N PRO A 13 -10.09 24.86 -21.61
CA PRO A 13 -9.47 23.70 -20.97
C PRO A 13 -9.19 22.62 -22.01
N CYS A 14 -7.95 22.15 -22.07
CA CYS A 14 -7.58 20.98 -22.85
C CYS A 14 -8.11 19.73 -22.16
N LEU A 15 -8.92 18.94 -22.87
CA LEU A 15 -9.40 17.64 -22.39
C LEU A 15 -8.47 16.54 -22.91
N PHE A 16 -8.19 15.57 -22.05
CA PHE A 16 -7.34 14.43 -22.37
C PHE A 16 -7.99 13.14 -21.86
N GLN A 17 -7.67 12.02 -22.50
CA GLN A 17 -8.10 10.68 -22.11
C GLN A 17 -6.89 9.77 -21.96
N VAL A 18 -6.91 8.93 -20.94
CA VAL A 18 -5.88 7.90 -20.74
C VAL A 18 -6.10 6.78 -21.74
N VAL A 19 -5.10 6.50 -22.57
CA VAL A 19 -5.12 5.40 -23.56
C VAL A 19 -4.18 4.25 -23.18
N TYR A 20 -3.18 4.53 -22.34
CA TYR A 20 -2.19 3.55 -21.92
C TYR A 20 -1.50 3.99 -20.62
N ILE A 21 -0.99 3.01 -19.86
CA ILE A 21 -0.18 3.22 -18.66
C ILE A 21 1.22 2.68 -18.93
N LEU A 22 2.19 3.59 -19.15
CA LEU A 22 3.59 3.22 -19.42
C LEU A 22 4.25 2.54 -18.22
N GLU A 23 4.00 3.04 -17.01
CA GLU A 23 4.63 2.55 -15.79
C GLU A 23 3.65 2.65 -14.62
N LYS A 24 3.57 1.58 -13.81
CA LYS A 24 2.72 1.50 -12.63
C LYS A 24 3.54 1.91 -11.39
N LYS A 25 3.62 3.21 -11.11
CA LYS A 25 4.41 3.74 -9.97
C LYS A 25 3.72 3.67 -8.61
N HIS A 26 2.39 3.64 -8.59
CA HIS A 26 1.63 3.56 -7.35
C HIS A 26 1.91 2.22 -6.64
N SER A 27 2.05 2.23 -5.31
CA SER A 27 2.31 1.03 -4.48
C SER A 27 1.27 -0.06 -4.66
N ARG A 28 0.04 0.34 -5.02
CA ARG A 28 -1.17 -0.49 -5.13
C ARG A 28 -1.60 -1.11 -3.80
N ALA A 29 -0.95 -0.75 -2.71
CA ALA A 29 -1.43 -1.04 -1.36
C ALA A 29 -2.27 0.15 -0.89
N ALA A 30 -3.40 -0.13 -0.25
CA ALA A 30 -4.24 0.88 0.36
C ALA A 30 -4.77 0.38 1.70
N THR A 31 -4.94 1.31 2.63
CA THR A 31 -5.56 1.07 3.92
C THR A 31 -7.04 1.42 3.83
N GLY A 32 -7.91 0.61 4.47
CA GLY A 32 -9.35 0.77 4.33
C GLY A 32 -10.16 -0.25 5.10
N PHE A 33 -11.45 -0.25 4.84
CA PHE A 33 -12.45 -1.05 5.53
C PHE A 33 -13.03 -2.11 4.60
N ILE A 34 -13.39 -3.26 5.15
CA ILE A 34 -14.13 -4.30 4.43
C ILE A 34 -15.62 -4.24 4.78
N LYS A 35 -16.47 -4.47 3.79
CA LYS A 35 -17.94 -4.55 3.94
C LYS A 35 -18.48 -5.71 3.12
N LEU A 36 -19.51 -6.36 3.61
CA LEU A 36 -20.26 -7.32 2.81
C LEU A 36 -20.95 -6.60 1.64
N LEU A 37 -21.11 -7.30 0.53
CA LEU A 37 -21.81 -6.77 -0.63
C LEU A 37 -23.31 -6.60 -0.31
N ALA A 38 -23.95 -5.58 -0.90
CA ALA A 38 -25.37 -5.32 -0.62
C ALA A 38 -26.29 -6.37 -1.27
N ASP A 39 -25.91 -6.89 -2.44
CA ASP A 39 -26.73 -7.83 -3.22
C ASP A 39 -26.49 -9.27 -2.79
N LYS A 40 -27.32 -9.76 -1.86
CA LYS A 40 -27.22 -11.12 -1.29
C LYS A 40 -27.47 -12.25 -2.29
N ASN A 41 -28.06 -11.96 -3.46
CA ASN A 41 -28.45 -12.98 -4.43
C ASN A 41 -27.38 -13.25 -5.49
N SER A 42 -26.34 -12.41 -5.58
CA SER A 42 -25.26 -12.58 -6.55
C SER A 42 -24.27 -13.67 -6.13
N GLU A 43 -23.80 -14.46 -7.09
CA GLU A 43 -22.68 -15.39 -6.86
C GLU A 43 -21.41 -14.68 -6.38
N LEU A 44 -21.26 -13.39 -6.70
CA LEU A 44 -20.18 -12.55 -6.20
C LEU A 44 -20.31 -12.27 -4.69
N PHE A 45 -21.53 -12.13 -4.16
CA PHE A 45 -21.76 -11.93 -2.72
C PHE A 45 -21.31 -13.13 -1.90
N LYS A 46 -21.46 -14.34 -2.44
CA LYS A 46 -21.05 -15.57 -1.76
C LYS A 46 -19.53 -15.77 -1.73
N LYS A 47 -18.78 -15.04 -2.55
CA LYS A 47 -17.34 -15.26 -2.76
C LYS A 47 -16.47 -14.06 -2.42
N CYS A 48 -17.02 -12.86 -2.45
CA CYS A 48 -16.26 -11.62 -2.34
C CYS A 48 -16.87 -10.64 -1.33
N ALA A 49 -16.00 -9.86 -0.70
CA ALA A 49 -16.35 -8.66 0.05
C ALA A 49 -15.91 -7.40 -0.72
N MET A 50 -16.45 -6.25 -0.32
CA MET A 50 -16.07 -4.94 -0.83
C MET A 50 -15.02 -4.31 0.09
N PHE A 51 -13.86 -3.99 -0.44
CA PHE A 51 -12.86 -3.16 0.20
C PHE A 51 -13.09 -1.68 -0.18
N SER A 52 -13.15 -0.82 0.83
CA SER A 52 -13.31 0.63 0.71
C SER A 52 -12.05 1.33 1.25
N PRO A 53 -11.15 1.82 0.37
CA PRO A 53 -9.98 2.57 0.78
C PRO A 53 -10.33 3.85 1.55
N VAL A 54 -9.43 4.29 2.43
CA VAL A 54 -9.50 5.62 3.06
C VAL A 54 -9.16 6.71 2.04
N ASP A 55 -8.15 6.49 1.19
CA ASP A 55 -7.83 7.41 0.09
C ASP A 55 -8.85 7.29 -1.05
N HIS A 56 -9.65 8.34 -1.24
CA HIS A 56 -10.66 8.45 -2.28
C HIS A 56 -10.11 8.44 -3.72
N ARG A 57 -8.79 8.64 -3.89
CA ARG A 57 -8.13 8.51 -5.20
C ARG A 57 -7.96 7.05 -5.61
N VAL A 58 -8.03 6.13 -4.65
CA VAL A 58 -7.94 4.69 -4.88
C VAL A 58 -9.35 4.12 -5.11
N PRO A 59 -9.57 3.32 -6.16
CA PRO A 59 -10.88 2.71 -6.40
C PRO A 59 -11.21 1.68 -5.32
N ARG A 60 -12.50 1.46 -5.10
CA ARG A 60 -12.96 0.30 -4.31
C ARG A 60 -12.59 -0.99 -5.03
N ALA A 61 -12.35 -2.04 -4.24
CA ALA A 61 -11.90 -3.33 -4.76
C ALA A 61 -12.73 -4.48 -4.23
N TYR A 62 -12.94 -5.51 -5.07
CA TYR A 62 -13.42 -6.80 -4.61
C TYR A 62 -12.27 -7.60 -4.02
N VAL A 63 -12.48 -8.12 -2.82
CA VAL A 63 -11.54 -9.04 -2.14
C VAL A 63 -12.21 -10.38 -1.90
N SER A 64 -11.45 -11.47 -1.95
CA SER A 64 -11.99 -12.79 -1.67
C SER A 64 -12.41 -12.91 -0.21
N LEU A 65 -13.57 -13.53 0.05
CA LEU A 65 -13.96 -13.88 1.43
C LEU A 65 -12.99 -14.89 2.06
N ALA A 66 -12.25 -15.64 1.26
CA ALA A 66 -11.20 -16.54 1.76
C ALA A 66 -10.01 -15.79 2.37
N ASP A 67 -9.76 -14.55 1.94
CA ASP A 67 -8.70 -13.69 2.49
C ASP A 67 -9.20 -12.89 3.72
N CYS A 68 -10.51 -12.87 3.97
CA CYS A 68 -11.11 -12.19 5.09
C CYS A 68 -11.07 -13.06 6.36
N PRO A 69 -11.21 -12.47 7.56
CA PRO A 69 -11.40 -13.23 8.79
C PRO A 69 -12.56 -14.22 8.67
N SER A 70 -12.42 -15.44 9.20
CA SER A 70 -13.40 -16.52 9.02
C SER A 70 -14.77 -16.21 9.65
N ASP A 71 -14.78 -15.38 10.69
CA ASP A 71 -15.98 -14.90 11.38
C ASP A 71 -16.53 -13.58 10.82
N PHE A 72 -15.87 -12.97 9.84
CA PHE A 72 -16.32 -11.71 9.20
C PHE A 72 -17.74 -11.81 8.62
N VAL A 73 -18.08 -12.95 7.99
CA VAL A 73 -19.41 -13.16 7.41
C VAL A 73 -20.49 -13.27 8.49
N ALA A 74 -20.15 -13.86 9.65
CA ALA A 74 -21.07 -14.03 10.77
C ALA A 74 -21.25 -12.73 11.56
N ARG A 75 -20.18 -11.95 11.72
CA ARG A 75 -20.14 -10.71 12.52
C ARG A 75 -19.46 -9.57 11.77
N PRO A 76 -20.07 -9.04 10.70
CA PRO A 76 -19.46 -7.96 9.92
C PRO A 76 -19.33 -6.65 10.70
N GLU A 77 -20.23 -6.40 11.67
CA GLU A 77 -20.26 -5.16 12.45
C GLU A 77 -19.03 -4.99 13.36
N ASP A 78 -18.46 -6.09 13.87
CA ASP A 78 -17.26 -6.07 14.71
C ASP A 78 -16.04 -5.50 13.98
N TYR A 79 -16.05 -5.59 12.64
CA TYR A 79 -14.98 -5.11 11.75
C TYR A 79 -15.27 -3.77 11.11
N SER A 80 -16.42 -3.15 11.41
CA SER A 80 -16.85 -1.88 10.81
C SER A 80 -15.85 -0.74 11.07
N ASN A 81 -15.15 -0.79 12.21
CA ASN A 81 -14.13 0.17 12.61
C ASN A 81 -12.70 -0.41 12.58
N MET A 82 -12.50 -1.56 11.92
CA MET A 82 -11.18 -2.19 11.81
C MET A 82 -10.53 -1.84 10.48
N LEU A 83 -9.27 -1.41 10.52
CA LEU A 83 -8.45 -1.13 9.36
C LEU A 83 -7.80 -2.41 8.83
N PHE A 84 -7.79 -2.49 7.50
CA PHE A 84 -7.16 -3.56 6.74
C PHE A 84 -6.29 -2.97 5.65
N ILE A 85 -5.27 -3.74 5.26
CA ILE A 85 -4.48 -3.46 4.06
C ILE A 85 -4.98 -4.34 2.93
N CYS A 86 -5.29 -3.71 1.80
CA CYS A 86 -5.59 -4.41 0.55
C CYS A 86 -4.55 -4.04 -0.51
N ARG A 87 -4.09 -5.04 -1.27
CA ARG A 87 -3.26 -4.83 -2.46
C ARG A 87 -4.08 -5.04 -3.72
N ILE A 88 -4.16 -4.02 -4.57
CA ILE A 88 -4.83 -4.09 -5.87
C ILE A 88 -4.00 -4.94 -6.82
N VAL A 89 -4.54 -6.09 -7.20
CA VAL A 89 -3.90 -7.08 -8.08
C VAL A 89 -4.19 -6.75 -9.53
N ASP A 90 -5.45 -6.51 -9.86
CA ASP A 90 -5.90 -6.32 -11.24
C ASP A 90 -7.09 -5.35 -11.32
N TRP A 91 -7.32 -4.80 -12.51
CA TRP A 91 -8.54 -4.04 -12.82
C TRP A 91 -8.96 -4.31 -14.25
N LYS A 92 -9.95 -5.17 -14.39
CA LYS A 92 -10.48 -5.58 -15.68
C LYS A 92 -11.42 -4.53 -16.28
N GLU A 93 -11.45 -4.47 -17.60
CA GLU A 93 -12.25 -3.50 -18.36
C GLU A 93 -13.77 -3.71 -18.20
N ASP A 94 -14.20 -4.93 -17.90
CA ASP A 94 -15.60 -5.31 -17.67
C ASP A 94 -16.08 -5.01 -16.24
N SER A 95 -15.18 -4.57 -15.34
CA SER A 95 -15.48 -4.34 -13.93
C SER A 95 -15.32 -2.87 -13.53
N ASN A 96 -16.35 -2.35 -12.88
CA ASN A 96 -16.31 -1.00 -12.28
C ASN A 96 -15.40 -0.92 -11.04
N PHE A 97 -15.10 -2.05 -10.43
CA PHE A 97 -14.26 -2.15 -9.24
C PHE A 97 -12.99 -2.93 -9.53
N ALA A 98 -11.91 -2.58 -8.86
CA ALA A 98 -10.67 -3.32 -8.96
C ALA A 98 -10.79 -4.69 -8.27
N SER A 99 -9.85 -5.59 -8.56
CA SER A 99 -9.66 -6.84 -7.84
C SER A 99 -8.47 -6.69 -6.91
N GLY A 100 -8.67 -6.99 -5.64
CA GLY A 100 -7.65 -6.87 -4.60
C GLY A 100 -7.51 -8.15 -3.79
N GLN A 101 -6.38 -8.25 -3.11
CA GLN A 101 -6.11 -9.27 -2.10
C GLN A 101 -5.99 -8.58 -0.75
N LEU A 102 -6.68 -9.12 0.26
CA LEU A 102 -6.53 -8.63 1.64
C LEU A 102 -5.20 -9.15 2.19
N ALA A 103 -4.32 -8.25 2.63
CA ALA A 103 -2.99 -8.62 3.10
C ALA A 103 -2.98 -8.93 4.60
N LYS A 104 -3.52 -8.01 5.42
CA LYS A 104 -3.60 -8.16 6.88
C LYS A 104 -4.61 -7.19 7.49
N SER A 105 -5.07 -7.51 8.69
CA SER A 105 -5.73 -6.58 9.61
C SER A 105 -4.67 -5.79 10.39
N LEU A 106 -4.90 -4.50 10.59
CA LEU A 106 -4.00 -3.61 11.34
C LEU A 106 -4.49 -3.41 12.77
N GLY A 107 -5.74 -2.97 12.93
CA GLY A 107 -6.28 -2.59 14.23
C GLY A 107 -7.49 -1.69 14.09
N GLN A 108 -7.96 -1.13 15.20
CA GLN A 108 -9.06 -0.17 15.20
C GLN A 108 -8.62 1.14 14.52
N ALA A 109 -9.50 1.71 13.70
CA ALA A 109 -9.29 3.03 13.11
C ALA A 109 -9.21 4.10 14.21
N GLY A 110 -8.30 5.06 14.03
CA GLY A 110 -8.01 6.10 15.02
C GLY A 110 -6.93 5.75 16.06
N GLU A 111 -6.50 4.49 16.14
CA GLU A 111 -5.34 4.11 16.95
C GLU A 111 -4.03 4.47 16.24
N ILE A 112 -3.01 4.91 16.98
CA ILE A 112 -1.78 5.45 16.40
C ILE A 112 -0.98 4.38 15.63
N GLU A 113 -0.81 3.19 16.22
CA GLU A 113 0.02 2.13 15.61
C GLU A 113 -0.60 1.60 14.29
N PRO A 114 -1.89 1.23 14.23
CA PRO A 114 -2.53 0.81 12.98
C PRO A 114 -2.50 1.88 11.87
N GLU A 115 -2.76 3.14 12.22
CA GLU A 115 -2.74 4.25 11.24
C GLU A 115 -1.31 4.47 10.70
N THR A 116 -0.30 4.44 11.57
CA THR A 116 1.10 4.62 11.18
C THR A 116 1.56 3.52 10.24
N GLU A 117 1.26 2.26 10.58
CA GLU A 117 1.57 1.10 9.75
C GLU A 117 0.86 1.14 8.39
N GLY A 118 -0.41 1.59 8.39
CA GLY A 118 -1.20 1.81 7.19
C GLY A 118 -0.58 2.83 6.25
N ILE A 119 -0.14 3.97 6.78
CA ILE A 119 0.54 5.04 6.02
C ILE A 119 1.85 4.50 5.43
N LEU A 120 2.72 3.87 6.24
CA LEU A 120 3.99 3.34 5.75
C LEU A 120 3.78 2.36 4.58
N THR A 121 2.79 1.48 4.71
CA THR A 121 2.50 0.49 3.66
C THR A 121 1.91 1.13 2.40
N GLU A 122 1.02 2.11 2.53
CA GLU A 122 0.41 2.81 1.39
C GLU A 122 1.45 3.55 0.55
N TYR A 123 2.46 4.15 1.19
CA TYR A 123 3.55 4.83 0.50
C TYR A 123 4.69 3.91 0.06
N GLY A 124 4.57 2.59 0.30
CA GLY A 124 5.59 1.62 -0.07
C GLY A 124 6.89 1.76 0.72
N VAL A 125 6.82 2.25 1.95
CA VAL A 125 7.96 2.31 2.87
C VAL A 125 8.15 0.93 3.48
N ASP A 126 9.34 0.37 3.33
CA ASP A 126 9.73 -0.86 3.99
C ASP A 126 10.14 -0.57 5.45
N PHE A 127 9.41 -1.17 6.38
CA PHE A 127 9.65 -1.08 7.83
C PHE A 127 9.94 -2.46 8.43
N SER A 128 10.26 -3.45 7.60
CA SER A 128 10.70 -4.76 8.08
C SER A 128 12.10 -4.70 8.69
N ASP A 129 12.39 -5.68 9.55
CA ASP A 129 13.73 -5.82 10.10
C ASP A 129 14.76 -6.11 9.00
N PHE A 130 15.99 -5.63 9.21
CA PHE A 130 17.08 -5.89 8.28
C PHE A 130 17.34 -7.38 8.13
N SER A 131 17.62 -7.81 6.90
CA SER A 131 17.93 -9.21 6.62
C SER A 131 19.24 -9.65 7.30
N PRO A 132 19.40 -10.94 7.65
CA PRO A 132 20.62 -11.44 8.26
C PRO A 132 21.88 -11.10 7.46
N GLU A 133 21.82 -11.12 6.12
CA GLU A 133 22.93 -10.80 5.24
C GLU A 133 23.37 -9.33 5.36
N ALA A 134 22.40 -8.42 5.57
CA ALA A 134 22.71 -7.02 5.84
C ALA A 134 23.35 -6.84 7.23
N LEU A 135 22.92 -7.62 8.22
CA LEU A 135 23.51 -7.62 9.56
C LEU A 135 24.93 -8.21 9.58
N GLU A 136 25.24 -9.18 8.71
CA GLU A 136 26.58 -9.75 8.57
C GLU A 136 27.61 -8.73 8.06
N CYS A 137 27.16 -7.72 7.30
CA CYS A 137 28.00 -6.62 6.83
C CYS A 137 28.39 -5.63 7.95
N LEU A 138 27.76 -5.73 9.13
CA LEU A 138 28.15 -4.94 10.29
C LEU A 138 29.49 -5.41 10.87
N PRO A 139 30.25 -4.54 11.54
CA PRO A 139 31.46 -4.95 12.26
C PRO A 139 31.14 -6.00 13.33
N GLN A 140 31.67 -7.21 13.15
CA GLN A 140 31.38 -8.36 14.02
C GLN A 140 32.09 -8.28 15.39
N SER A 141 33.20 -7.55 15.47
CA SER A 141 33.94 -7.34 16.72
C SER A 141 33.27 -6.24 17.56
N LEU A 142 32.49 -6.64 18.57
CA LEU A 142 31.87 -5.72 19.53
C LEU A 142 32.52 -5.87 20.93
N PRO A 143 32.85 -4.76 21.62
CA PRO A 143 32.64 -3.36 21.23
C PRO A 143 33.56 -2.94 20.07
N TRP A 144 33.01 -2.15 19.15
CA TRP A 144 33.76 -1.69 17.99
C TRP A 144 34.85 -0.69 18.39
N VAL A 145 36.08 -0.95 17.95
CA VAL A 145 37.23 -0.05 18.14
C VAL A 145 37.92 0.17 16.80
N ILE A 146 38.36 1.39 16.54
CA ILE A 146 39.11 1.74 15.33
C ILE A 146 40.42 0.95 15.30
N SER A 147 40.71 0.26 14.18
CA SER A 147 41.95 -0.49 14.05
C SER A 147 43.16 0.46 14.08
N PRO A 148 44.28 0.10 14.75
CA PRO A 148 45.47 0.94 14.81
C PRO A 148 46.01 1.32 13.42
N GLY A 149 45.86 0.42 12.43
CA GLY A 149 46.25 0.67 11.04
C GLY A 149 45.40 1.74 10.35
N GLU A 150 44.10 1.83 10.64
CA GLU A 150 43.25 2.93 10.14
C GLU A 150 43.53 4.24 10.88
N MET A 151 43.84 4.17 12.17
CA MET A 151 44.19 5.34 12.97
C MET A 151 45.48 6.01 12.46
N ALA A 152 46.50 5.24 12.09
CA ALA A 152 47.75 5.77 11.56
C ALA A 152 47.62 6.46 10.19
N LYS A 153 46.61 6.10 9.37
CA LYS A 153 46.35 6.71 8.07
C LYS A 153 45.60 8.04 8.17
N ARG A 154 44.89 8.26 9.28
CA ARG A 154 44.02 9.43 9.48
C ARG A 154 44.76 10.46 10.33
N ARG A 155 44.54 11.75 10.05
CA ARG A 155 45.03 12.81 10.93
C ARG A 155 44.19 12.81 12.20
N ASP A 156 44.83 12.62 13.35
CA ASP A 156 44.17 12.74 14.64
C ASP A 156 43.91 14.22 14.96
N LEU A 157 42.66 14.54 15.30
CA LEU A 157 42.17 15.90 15.62
C LEU A 157 41.48 15.96 16.99
N ARG A 158 41.67 14.93 17.82
CA ARG A 158 41.13 14.90 19.19
C ARG A 158 41.93 15.77 20.14
#